data_AF-A0A921STS8-F1
#
_entry.id   AF-A0A921STS8-F1
#
_cell.length_a   1.000
_cell.length_b   1.000
_cell.length_c   1.000
_cell.angle_alpha   90.00
_cell.angle_beta   90.00
_cell.angle_gamma   90.00
#
_symmetry.space_group_name_H-M   'P 1'
#
loop_
_entity.id
_entity.type
_entity.pdbx_description
1 polymer ?
#
loop_
_entity_poly.entity_id
_entity_poly.type
_entity_poly.pdbx_seq_one_letter_code
_entity_poly.pdbx_strand_id
1 'polypeptide(L)'
;MYTFDIILVHIFLSIVLFFIVNWLGAHAISIGYVQMSIVIKDDTAPAFNFIFKVLAPPIYIVLCAVLFQELALDRMNTNIFYIAVYYWVFRVLWVLVTGRGRLVNWVEQFVYWAVSISLSVWVYSLIEQVEKILPDTRSLLDQFWILIIVFLYSVFNKIQIGREGSIKRKNNYIIGRYKLFHRKYDYLIKNFFQNGFYEALTYSIMIYEDFNRPKIVRWIEYFHFWITRKPHSLGIMQVLTPHWIDNEQSINLAMRKICKDTNQYMENCTKEIMLPQEYSYASYWISRQYNIGDYSYGDEIQSIFEIIADKFYKNNMPDQVTKIEIKDEE
;
A
#
# COMPACT_ATOMS: atom_id res chain seq x y z
N MET A 1 -10.33 37.13 4.13
CA MET A 1 -10.35 36.79 2.68
C MET A 1 -9.44 35.60 2.48
N TYR A 2 -9.88 34.58 1.73
CA TYR A 2 -9.10 33.36 1.52
C TYR A 2 -8.04 33.62 0.44
N THR A 3 -6.85 34.01 0.87
CA THR A 3 -5.75 34.46 -0.01
C THR A 3 -4.86 33.28 -0.44
N PHE A 4 -4.05 33.50 -1.47
CA PHE A 4 -3.22 32.47 -2.10
C PHE A 4 -2.22 31.82 -1.13
N ASP A 5 -1.64 32.60 -0.22
CA ASP A 5 -0.75 32.13 0.82
C ASP A 5 -1.44 31.18 1.81
N ILE A 6 -2.70 31.47 2.20
CA ILE A 6 -3.50 30.59 3.07
C ILE A 6 -3.76 29.25 2.36
N ILE A 7 -4.10 29.29 1.06
CA ILE A 7 -4.31 28.08 0.25
C ILE A 7 -3.05 27.21 0.24
N LEU A 8 -1.88 27.80 -0.01
CA LEU A 8 -0.61 27.06 -0.03
C LEU A 8 -0.31 26.41 1.32
N VAL A 9 -0.51 27.14 2.42
CA VAL A 9 -0.31 26.60 3.78
C VAL A 9 -1.27 25.45 4.04
N HIS A 10 -2.55 25.57 3.69
CA HIS A 10 -3.53 24.50 3.89
C HIS A 10 -3.24 23.27 3.04
N ILE A 11 -2.80 23.44 1.79
CA ILE A 11 -2.35 22.32 0.95
C ILE A 11 -1.15 21.63 1.59
N PHE A 12 -0.14 22.40 2.03
CA PHE A 12 1.03 21.85 2.70
C PHE A 12 0.65 21.06 3.97
N LEU A 13 -0.18 21.63 4.85
CA LEU A 13 -0.67 20.95 6.06
C LEU A 13 -1.49 19.70 5.74
N SER A 14 -2.26 19.70 4.64
CA SER A 14 -3.00 18.51 4.21
C SER A 14 -2.08 17.34 3.78
N ILE A 15 -0.94 17.65 3.16
CA ILE A 15 0.08 16.67 2.81
C ILE A 15 0.77 16.15 4.07
N VAL A 16 1.09 17.03 5.02
CA VAL A 16 1.63 16.65 6.33
C VAL A 16 0.67 15.71 7.06
N LEU A 17 -0.62 16.06 7.11
CA LEU A 17 -1.67 15.21 7.68
C LEU A 17 -1.72 13.84 7.02
N PHE A 18 -1.61 13.77 5.69
CA PHE A 18 -1.56 12.49 4.97
C PHE A 18 -0.42 11.59 5.47
N PHE A 19 0.78 12.13 5.61
CA PHE A 19 1.92 11.36 6.12
C PHE A 19 1.75 10.97 7.60
N ILE A 20 1.26 11.89 8.45
CA ILE A 20 0.99 11.60 9.87
C ILE A 20 -0.01 10.45 10.01
N VAL A 21 -1.15 10.51 9.30
CA VAL A 21 -2.20 9.48 9.39
C VAL A 21 -1.69 8.14 8.90
N ASN A 22 -0.89 8.10 7.82
CA ASN A 22 -0.32 6.85 7.33
C ASN A 22 0.74 6.29 8.28
N TRP A 23 1.57 7.14 8.87
CA TRP A 23 2.58 6.76 9.86
C TRP A 23 1.93 6.22 11.14
N LEU A 24 0.96 6.94 11.70
CA LEU A 24 0.18 6.49 12.85
C LEU A 24 -0.55 5.17 12.55
N GLY A 25 -1.14 5.05 11.37
CA GLY A 25 -1.77 3.80 10.92
C GLY A 25 -0.79 2.62 10.91
N ALA A 26 0.45 2.83 10.44
CA ALA A 26 1.49 1.79 10.45
C ALA A 26 1.84 1.29 11.86
N HIS A 27 1.84 2.19 12.84
CA HIS A 27 2.14 1.84 14.24
C HIS A 27 0.91 1.32 14.99
N ALA A 28 -0.30 1.55 14.46
CA ALA A 28 -1.57 1.09 15.03
C ALA A 28 -2.04 -0.28 14.48
N ILE A 29 -1.21 -0.98 13.69
CA ILE A 29 -1.55 -2.32 13.17
C ILE A 29 -1.83 -3.30 14.31
N SER A 30 -1.08 -3.22 15.41
CA SER A 30 -1.27 -4.05 16.62
C SER A 30 -2.60 -3.78 17.34
N ILE A 31 -3.24 -2.64 17.06
CA ILE A 31 -4.51 -2.19 17.68
C ILE A 31 -5.70 -2.42 16.72
N GLY A 32 -5.44 -3.01 15.54
CA GLY A 32 -6.48 -3.34 14.56
C GLY A 32 -6.58 -2.38 13.37
N TYR A 33 -5.60 -1.49 13.15
CA TYR A 33 -5.52 -0.73 11.89
C TYR A 33 -5.19 -1.65 10.72
N VAL A 34 -6.00 -1.59 9.65
CA VAL A 34 -5.76 -2.36 8.43
C VAL A 34 -5.22 -1.44 7.34
N GLN A 35 -3.95 -1.66 7.01
CA GLN A 35 -3.33 -1.06 5.83
C GLN A 35 -3.78 -1.76 4.56
N MET A 36 -3.67 -1.03 3.44
CA MET A 36 -3.89 -1.64 2.12
C MET A 36 -2.76 -2.63 1.83
N SER A 37 -3.08 -3.92 1.84
CA SER A 37 -2.18 -5.02 1.48
C SER A 37 -2.74 -5.82 0.31
N ILE A 38 -1.85 -6.48 -0.44
CA ILE A 38 -2.27 -7.39 -1.52
C ILE A 38 -2.79 -8.71 -0.96
N VAL A 39 -2.36 -9.08 0.26
CA VAL A 39 -2.97 -10.15 1.07
C VAL A 39 -4.11 -9.58 1.89
N ILE A 40 -5.27 -10.25 1.87
CA ILE A 40 -6.41 -9.84 2.69
C ILE A 40 -6.12 -10.31 4.11
N LYS A 41 -5.70 -9.38 4.96
CA LYS A 41 -5.68 -9.59 6.41
C LYS A 41 -7.09 -9.41 6.92
N ASP A 42 -7.49 -10.21 7.90
CA ASP A 42 -8.80 -10.07 8.53
C ASP A 42 -8.96 -8.64 9.04
N ASP A 43 -10.05 -7.97 8.63
CA ASP A 43 -10.41 -6.66 9.18
C ASP A 43 -10.95 -6.90 10.58
N THR A 44 -10.04 -7.03 11.53
CA THR A 44 -10.35 -7.33 12.93
C THR A 44 -11.08 -6.17 13.61
N ALA A 45 -11.01 -4.95 13.04
CA ALA A 45 -11.65 -3.75 13.57
C ALA A 45 -12.05 -2.72 12.47
N PRO A 46 -13.05 -3.00 11.62
CA PRO A 46 -13.48 -2.13 10.52
C PRO A 46 -13.89 -0.73 10.98
N ALA A 47 -14.55 -0.63 12.13
CA ALA A 47 -14.96 0.65 12.68
C ALA A 47 -13.79 1.45 13.30
N PHE A 48 -12.70 0.79 13.74
CA PHE A 48 -11.48 1.50 14.14
C PHE A 48 -10.84 2.20 12.94
N ASN A 49 -10.79 1.50 11.81
CA ASN A 49 -10.36 2.08 10.55
C ASN A 49 -11.25 3.26 10.11
N PHE A 50 -12.58 3.15 10.27
CA PHE A 50 -13.52 4.25 10.01
C PHE A 50 -13.16 5.47 10.86
N ILE A 51 -13.11 5.29 12.18
CA ILE A 51 -12.97 6.40 13.14
C ILE A 51 -11.62 7.07 13.02
N PHE A 52 -10.57 6.27 12.95
CA PHE A 52 -9.21 6.77 12.79
C PHE A 52 -9.10 7.64 11.53
N LYS A 53 -9.69 7.21 10.41
CA LYS A 53 -9.65 7.98 9.14
C LYS A 53 -10.57 9.20 9.14
N VAL A 54 -11.72 9.12 9.81
CA VAL A 54 -12.74 10.18 9.82
C VAL A 54 -12.42 11.29 10.81
N LEU A 55 -11.93 10.95 12.01
CA LEU A 55 -11.63 11.92 13.08
C LEU A 55 -10.25 12.57 12.96
N ALA A 56 -9.30 11.96 12.24
CA ALA A 56 -7.96 12.52 12.11
C ALA A 56 -7.96 13.95 11.53
N PRO A 57 -8.69 14.27 10.43
CA PRO A 57 -8.69 15.65 9.92
C PRO A 57 -9.31 16.69 10.87
N PRO A 58 -10.50 16.47 11.49
CA PRO A 58 -11.03 17.38 12.50
C PRO A 58 -10.08 17.61 13.68
N ILE A 59 -9.48 16.55 14.24
CA ILE A 59 -8.52 16.66 15.35
C ILE A 59 -7.31 17.48 14.92
N TYR A 60 -6.78 17.21 13.73
CA TYR A 60 -5.61 17.91 13.21
C TYR A 60 -5.87 19.40 12.97
N ILE A 61 -7.06 19.76 12.49
CA ILE A 61 -7.46 21.16 12.33
C ILE A 61 -7.47 21.90 13.67
N VAL A 62 -7.97 21.27 14.74
CA VAL A 62 -7.91 21.86 16.10
C VAL A 62 -6.46 22.11 16.52
N LEU A 63 -5.58 21.12 16.32
CA LEU A 63 -4.15 21.27 16.64
C LEU A 63 -3.48 22.40 15.84
N CYS A 64 -3.77 22.49 14.54
CA CYS A 64 -3.27 23.57 13.69
C CYS A 64 -3.81 24.94 14.16
N ALA A 65 -5.08 25.01 14.54
CA ALA A 65 -5.70 26.26 14.95
C ALA A 65 -5.11 26.78 16.26
N VAL A 66 -4.86 25.89 17.23
CA VAL A 66 -4.12 26.22 18.46
C VAL A 66 -2.70 26.69 18.12
N LEU A 67 -1.98 25.98 17.25
CA LEU A 67 -0.63 26.36 16.84
C LEU A 67 -0.59 27.75 16.17
N PHE A 68 -1.55 28.05 15.30
CA PHE A 68 -1.63 29.36 14.65
C PHE A 68 -1.94 30.48 15.64
N GLN A 69 -2.78 30.22 16.64
CA GLN A 69 -3.06 31.18 17.71
C GLN A 69 -1.81 31.47 18.56
N GLU A 70 -1.06 30.43 18.97
CA GLU A 70 0.19 30.59 19.75
C GLU A 70 1.29 31.35 18.99
N LEU A 71 1.32 31.23 17.66
CA LEU A 71 2.28 31.92 16.80
C LEU A 71 1.80 33.31 16.34
N ALA A 72 0.65 33.80 16.82
CA ALA A 72 0.01 35.05 16.37
C ALA A 72 -0.24 35.09 14.84
N LEU A 73 -0.55 33.94 14.26
CA LEU A 73 -0.85 33.74 12.84
C LEU A 73 -2.35 33.47 12.60
N ASP A 74 -3.24 34.11 13.36
CA ASP A 74 -4.69 33.85 13.36
C ASP A 74 -5.33 33.95 11.97
N ARG A 75 -4.76 34.77 11.07
CA ARG A 75 -5.20 34.85 9.67
C ARG A 75 -5.24 33.48 8.98
N MET A 76 -4.32 32.58 9.33
CA MET A 76 -4.23 31.23 8.78
C MET A 76 -5.40 30.33 9.22
N ASN A 77 -6.17 30.70 10.25
CA ASN A 77 -7.37 29.97 10.64
C ASN A 77 -8.56 30.18 9.68
N THR A 78 -8.49 31.15 8.77
CA THR A 78 -9.58 31.46 7.84
C THR A 78 -9.91 30.25 6.96
N ASN A 79 -11.12 29.69 7.10
CA ASN A 79 -11.57 28.49 6.40
C ASN A 79 -10.62 27.27 6.55
N ILE A 80 -10.05 27.08 7.73
CA ILE A 80 -9.09 25.99 8.01
C ILE A 80 -9.66 24.58 7.74
N PHE A 81 -10.99 24.43 7.68
CA PHE A 81 -11.64 23.17 7.26
C PHE A 81 -11.23 22.71 5.84
N TYR A 82 -10.73 23.60 4.97
CA TYR A 82 -10.21 23.21 3.66
C TYR A 82 -9.01 22.27 3.74
N ILE A 83 -8.27 22.22 4.86
CA ILE A 83 -7.24 21.21 5.10
C ILE A 83 -7.82 19.79 4.94
N ALA A 84 -9.02 19.53 5.48
CA ALA A 84 -9.69 18.24 5.35
C ALA A 84 -10.08 17.94 3.89
N VAL A 85 -10.54 18.95 3.15
CA VAL A 85 -10.88 18.81 1.72
C VAL A 85 -9.62 18.47 0.90
N TYR A 86 -8.55 19.25 1.05
CA TYR A 86 -7.30 19.02 0.33
C TYR A 86 -6.66 17.68 0.70
N TYR A 87 -6.78 17.25 1.96
CA TYR A 87 -6.30 15.95 2.41
C TYR A 87 -6.98 14.79 1.66
N TRP A 88 -8.30 14.83 1.50
CA TRP A 88 -9.03 13.79 0.78
C TRP A 88 -8.75 13.83 -0.72
N VAL A 89 -8.65 15.02 -1.32
CA VAL A 89 -8.23 15.18 -2.73
C VAL A 89 -6.83 14.58 -2.94
N PHE A 90 -5.87 14.93 -2.08
CA PHE A 90 -4.51 14.40 -2.14
C PHE A 90 -4.47 12.88 -1.98
N ARG A 91 -5.26 12.32 -1.05
CA ARG A 91 -5.37 10.87 -0.85
C ARG A 91 -5.91 10.15 -2.10
N VAL A 92 -6.91 10.72 -2.77
CA VAL A 92 -7.44 10.18 -4.04
C VAL A 92 -6.37 10.21 -5.13
N LEU A 93 -5.70 11.36 -5.31
CA LEU A 93 -4.61 11.50 -6.28
C LEU A 93 -3.52 10.46 -6.01
N TRP A 94 -3.11 10.29 -4.75
CA TRP A 94 -2.11 9.30 -4.37
C TRP A 94 -2.50 7.87 -4.77
N VAL A 95 -3.75 7.46 -4.49
CA VAL A 95 -4.27 6.14 -4.88
C VAL A 95 -4.28 5.94 -6.40
N LEU A 96 -4.63 6.97 -7.16
CA LEU A 96 -4.69 6.91 -8.61
C LEU A 96 -3.28 6.84 -9.22
N VAL A 97 -2.35 7.68 -8.77
CA VAL A 97 -0.98 7.70 -9.31
C VAL A 97 -0.20 6.42 -8.95
N THR A 98 -0.47 5.82 -7.78
CA THR A 98 0.08 4.51 -7.41
C THR A 98 -0.60 3.33 -8.13
N GLY A 99 -1.63 3.57 -8.94
CA GLY A 99 -2.35 2.54 -9.70
C GLY A 99 -3.20 1.61 -8.84
N ARG A 100 -3.46 1.97 -7.58
CA ARG A 100 -4.18 1.15 -6.59
C ARG A 100 -5.70 1.37 -6.59
N GLY A 101 -6.22 2.23 -7.47
CA GLY A 101 -7.65 2.58 -7.53
C GLY A 101 -8.62 1.40 -7.67
N ARG A 102 -8.20 0.26 -8.23
CA ARG A 102 -9.05 -0.95 -8.35
C ARG A 102 -9.22 -1.74 -7.04
N LEU A 103 -8.33 -1.51 -6.06
CA LEU A 103 -8.40 -2.14 -4.75
C LEU A 103 -9.35 -1.40 -3.79
N VAL A 104 -9.58 -0.11 -4.08
CA VAL A 104 -10.33 0.78 -3.22
C VAL A 104 -11.84 0.54 -3.33
N ASN A 105 -12.49 0.47 -2.17
CA ASN A 105 -13.93 0.57 -2.06
C ASN A 105 -14.34 2.04 -2.15
N TRP A 106 -14.67 2.52 -3.36
CA TRP A 106 -14.97 3.94 -3.59
C TRP A 106 -16.23 4.42 -2.87
N VAL A 107 -17.21 3.56 -2.63
CA VAL A 107 -18.42 3.90 -1.86
C VAL A 107 -18.05 4.18 -0.41
N GLU A 108 -17.28 3.29 0.20
CA GLU A 108 -16.80 3.45 1.57
C GLU A 108 -15.87 4.67 1.71
N GLN A 109 -14.99 4.91 0.75
CA GLN A 109 -14.17 6.13 0.75
C GLN A 109 -15.03 7.38 0.68
N PHE A 110 -16.04 7.42 -0.20
CA PHE A 110 -16.95 8.55 -0.29
C PHE A 110 -17.67 8.82 1.04
N VAL A 111 -18.09 7.77 1.75
CA VAL A 111 -18.67 7.91 3.10
C VAL A 111 -17.65 8.51 4.07
N TYR A 112 -16.40 8.04 4.08
CA TYR A 112 -15.34 8.63 4.91
C TYR A 112 -15.15 10.12 4.61
N TRP A 113 -15.16 10.51 3.33
CA TRP A 113 -14.97 11.90 2.91
C TRP A 113 -16.13 12.77 3.39
N ALA A 114 -17.36 12.34 3.11
CA ALA A 114 -18.55 13.07 3.47
C ALA A 114 -18.62 13.32 4.99
N VAL A 115 -18.40 12.27 5.80
CA VAL A 115 -18.48 12.39 7.27
C VAL A 115 -17.31 13.23 7.80
N SER A 116 -16.08 12.98 7.33
CA SER A 116 -14.89 13.69 7.80
C SER A 116 -14.90 15.18 7.46
N ILE A 117 -15.33 15.55 6.25
CA ILE A 117 -15.46 16.96 5.84
C ILE A 117 -16.58 17.63 6.63
N SER A 118 -17.74 16.97 6.79
CA SER A 118 -18.85 17.52 7.58
C SER A 118 -18.45 17.79 9.03
N LEU A 119 -17.75 16.85 9.67
CA LEU A 119 -17.21 17.03 11.03
C LEU A 119 -16.18 18.17 11.07
N SER A 120 -15.34 18.31 10.05
CA SER A 120 -14.33 19.38 9.99
C SER A 120 -14.98 20.76 9.84
N VAL A 121 -16.06 20.89 9.06
CA VAL A 121 -16.86 22.12 8.95
C VAL A 121 -17.55 22.43 10.28
N TRP A 122 -18.11 21.42 10.93
CA TRP A 122 -18.73 21.60 12.26
C TRP A 122 -17.69 22.05 13.30
N VAL A 123 -16.54 21.40 13.39
CA VAL A 123 -15.42 21.83 14.28
C VAL A 123 -14.96 23.24 13.96
N TYR A 124 -14.85 23.59 12.67
CA TYR A 124 -14.51 24.95 12.26
C TYR A 124 -15.52 25.98 12.78
N SER A 125 -16.82 25.70 12.68
CA SER A 125 -17.86 26.59 13.21
C SER A 125 -17.77 26.80 14.72
N LEU A 126 -17.25 25.80 15.46
CA LEU A 126 -16.96 25.96 16.89
C LEU A 126 -15.72 26.84 17.11
N ILE A 127 -14.66 26.65 16.33
CA ILE A 127 -13.44 27.46 16.42
C ILE A 127 -13.75 28.95 16.16
N GLU A 128 -14.58 29.28 15.18
CA GLU A 128 -14.99 30.66 14.90
C GLU A 128 -15.78 31.31 16.04
N GLN A 129 -16.46 30.52 16.87
CA GLN A 129 -17.31 31.01 17.96
C GLN A 129 -16.55 31.28 19.27
N VAL A 130 -15.28 30.88 19.35
CA VAL A 130 -14.51 30.97 20.59
C VAL A 130 -13.30 31.89 20.40
N GLU A 131 -13.21 32.97 21.19
CA GLU A 131 -12.06 33.89 21.15
C GLU A 131 -10.73 33.24 21.58
N LYS A 132 -10.79 32.18 22.41
CA LYS A 132 -9.66 31.32 22.78
C LYS A 132 -9.99 29.85 22.54
N ILE A 133 -9.27 29.21 21.63
CA ILE A 133 -9.53 27.80 21.27
C ILE A 133 -9.26 26.87 22.46
N LEU A 134 -8.32 27.26 23.33
CA LEU A 134 -8.10 26.59 24.62
C LEU A 134 -9.13 27.08 25.65
N PRO A 135 -9.97 26.19 26.20
CA PRO A 135 -10.88 26.57 27.27
C PRO A 135 -10.09 26.86 28.55
N ASP A 136 -10.65 27.73 29.42
CA ASP A 136 -10.32 27.64 30.84
C ASP A 136 -10.68 26.24 31.34
N THR A 137 -9.90 25.71 32.28
CA THR A 137 -9.72 24.28 32.61
C THR A 137 -10.97 23.48 33.03
N ARG A 138 -12.18 24.00 32.90
CA ARG A 138 -13.40 23.35 33.37
C ARG A 138 -14.58 23.53 32.39
N SER A 139 -15.04 22.38 31.89
CA SER A 139 -16.47 22.02 31.73
C SER A 139 -17.21 22.12 30.39
N LEU A 140 -16.57 22.15 29.22
CA LEU A 140 -17.31 21.96 27.95
C LEU A 140 -16.71 20.90 27.01
N LEU A 141 -15.38 20.77 26.97
CA LEU A 141 -14.71 19.79 26.12
C LEU A 141 -14.79 18.35 26.70
N ASP A 142 -14.77 18.18 28.03
CA ASP A 142 -14.73 16.85 28.67
C ASP A 142 -16.03 16.05 28.54
N GLN A 143 -17.18 16.71 28.41
CA GLN A 143 -18.49 16.04 28.30
C GLN A 143 -18.79 15.59 26.87
N PHE A 144 -18.17 16.25 25.87
CA PHE A 144 -18.38 15.95 24.45
C PHE A 144 -17.60 14.70 24.00
N TRP A 145 -16.40 14.51 24.55
CA TRP A 145 -15.55 13.35 24.23
C TRP A 145 -16.12 12.02 24.73
N ILE A 146 -16.76 11.98 25.89
CA ILE A 146 -17.37 10.76 26.43
C ILE A 146 -18.56 10.32 25.56
N LEU A 147 -19.39 11.27 25.10
CA LEU A 147 -20.52 10.99 24.20
C LEU A 147 -20.04 10.48 22.84
N ILE A 148 -18.97 11.08 22.28
CA ILE A 148 -18.31 10.60 21.07
C ILE A 148 -17.79 9.18 21.33
N ILE A 149 -17.02 8.93 22.38
CA ILE A 149 -16.46 7.60 22.68
C ILE A 149 -17.55 6.53 22.83
N VAL A 150 -18.66 6.83 23.52
CA VAL A 150 -19.79 5.90 23.72
C VAL A 150 -20.59 5.68 22.42
N PHE A 151 -20.85 6.74 21.64
CA PHE A 151 -21.50 6.63 20.33
C PHE A 151 -20.65 5.77 19.38
N LEU A 152 -19.34 6.04 19.35
CA LEU A 152 -18.40 5.27 18.58
C LEU A 152 -18.43 3.80 19.03
N TYR A 153 -18.29 3.50 20.34
CA TYR A 153 -18.40 2.15 20.93
C TYR A 153 -19.64 1.39 20.45
N SER A 154 -20.80 2.05 20.41
CA SER A 154 -22.06 1.49 19.94
C SER A 154 -22.06 1.16 18.44
N VAL A 155 -21.41 1.98 17.62
CA VAL A 155 -21.28 1.80 16.16
C VAL A 155 -20.25 0.72 15.82
N PHE A 156 -19.17 0.59 16.59
CA PHE A 156 -18.14 -0.46 16.39
C PHE A 156 -18.71 -1.87 16.46
N ASN A 157 -19.69 -2.09 17.34
CA ASN A 157 -20.18 -3.43 17.63
C ASN A 157 -21.18 -3.99 16.60
N LYS A 158 -21.52 -3.24 15.53
CA LYS A 158 -22.60 -3.61 14.59
C LYS A 158 -22.19 -3.74 13.13
N ILE A 159 -20.93 -3.49 12.75
CA ILE A 159 -20.52 -3.47 11.34
C ILE A 159 -19.48 -4.55 11.08
N GLN A 160 -19.94 -5.75 10.70
CA GLN A 160 -19.11 -6.72 9.98
C GLN A 160 -19.32 -6.49 8.48
N ILE A 161 -18.30 -5.96 7.80
CA ILE A 161 -18.33 -5.78 6.34
C ILE A 161 -18.05 -7.15 5.69
N GLY A 162 -18.90 -7.55 4.75
CA GLY A 162 -18.75 -8.82 4.01
C GLY A 162 -17.44 -8.89 3.20
N ARG A 163 -16.71 -10.00 3.33
CA ARG A 163 -15.36 -10.22 2.76
C ARG A 163 -15.32 -10.38 1.24
N GLU A 164 -16.44 -10.75 0.62
CA GLU A 164 -16.49 -11.09 -0.81
C GLU A 164 -16.08 -9.93 -1.74
N GLY A 165 -16.49 -8.70 -1.40
CA GLY A 165 -16.14 -7.51 -2.16
C GLY A 165 -14.63 -7.24 -2.19
N SER A 166 -13.94 -7.47 -1.06
CA SER A 166 -12.49 -7.28 -0.94
C SER A 166 -11.70 -8.32 -1.74
N ILE A 167 -12.13 -9.60 -1.70
CA ILE A 167 -11.54 -10.68 -2.51
C ILE A 167 -11.67 -10.38 -4.00
N LYS A 168 -12.87 -9.97 -4.45
CA LYS A 168 -13.11 -9.64 -5.86
C LYS A 168 -12.24 -8.48 -6.34
N ARG A 169 -12.09 -7.41 -5.55
CA ARG A 169 -11.23 -6.27 -5.88
C ARG A 169 -9.74 -6.66 -5.96
N LYS A 170 -9.26 -7.46 -4.99
CA LYS A 170 -7.90 -8.02 -5.02
C LYS A 170 -7.64 -8.79 -6.31
N ASN A 171 -8.51 -9.75 -6.64
CA ASN A 171 -8.33 -10.60 -7.83
C ASN A 171 -8.35 -9.75 -9.11
N ASN A 172 -9.26 -8.78 -9.22
CA ASN A 172 -9.32 -7.87 -10.35
C ASN A 172 -8.06 -7.00 -10.49
N TYR A 173 -7.47 -6.56 -9.36
CA TYR A 173 -6.21 -5.84 -9.38
C TYR A 173 -5.07 -6.72 -9.91
N ILE A 174 -4.88 -7.92 -9.34
CA ILE A 174 -3.83 -8.87 -9.74
C ILE A 174 -3.96 -9.21 -11.23
N ILE A 175 -5.15 -9.57 -11.70
CA ILE A 175 -5.45 -9.84 -13.11
C ILE A 175 -5.09 -8.64 -13.99
N GLY A 176 -5.46 -7.43 -13.56
CA GLY A 176 -5.18 -6.21 -14.30
C GLY A 176 -3.68 -5.92 -14.40
N ARG A 177 -2.92 -6.15 -13.32
CA ARG A 177 -1.46 -5.99 -13.30
C ARG A 177 -0.76 -7.05 -14.14
N TYR A 178 -1.19 -8.30 -14.03
CA TYR A 178 -0.71 -9.39 -14.87
C TYR A 178 -0.84 -9.04 -16.36
N LYS A 179 -2.05 -8.68 -16.82
CA LYS A 179 -2.28 -8.31 -18.23
C LYS A 179 -1.38 -7.16 -18.69
N LEU A 180 -1.15 -6.17 -17.83
CA LEU A 180 -0.28 -5.04 -18.13
C LEU A 180 1.18 -5.48 -18.30
N PHE A 181 1.69 -6.30 -17.38
CA PHE A 181 3.07 -6.78 -17.39
C PHE A 181 3.34 -7.82 -18.45
N HIS A 182 2.42 -8.76 -18.63
CA HIS A 182 2.48 -9.74 -19.71
C HIS A 182 2.56 -9.02 -21.07
N ARG A 183 1.69 -8.04 -21.33
CA ARG A 183 1.79 -7.27 -22.59
C ARG A 183 3.14 -6.57 -22.78
N LYS A 184 3.82 -6.19 -21.68
CA LYS A 184 5.05 -5.41 -21.73
C LYS A 184 6.32 -6.27 -21.77
N TYR A 185 6.36 -7.39 -21.05
CA TYR A 185 7.59 -8.13 -20.76
C TYR A 185 7.51 -9.62 -21.09
N ASP A 186 6.38 -10.11 -21.63
CA ASP A 186 6.23 -11.54 -21.95
C ASP A 186 7.29 -12.04 -22.91
N TYR A 187 7.69 -11.21 -23.88
CA TYR A 187 8.76 -11.54 -24.82
C TYR A 187 10.09 -11.85 -24.12
N LEU A 188 10.40 -11.24 -22.97
CA LEU A 188 11.61 -11.55 -22.20
C LEU A 188 11.42 -12.83 -21.39
N ILE A 189 10.33 -12.88 -20.62
CA ILE A 189 10.10 -13.93 -19.62
C ILE A 189 9.87 -15.28 -20.30
N LYS A 190 9.06 -15.31 -21.36
CA LYS A 190 8.78 -16.52 -22.11
C LYS A 190 9.99 -17.02 -22.88
N ASN A 191 10.78 -16.13 -23.47
CA ASN A 191 12.01 -16.53 -24.18
C ASN A 191 13.04 -17.13 -23.22
N PHE A 192 13.10 -16.66 -21.98
CA PHE A 192 14.04 -17.15 -20.98
C PHE A 192 13.61 -18.52 -20.38
N PHE A 193 12.33 -18.66 -19.98
CA PHE A 193 11.88 -19.86 -19.25
C PHE A 193 11.21 -20.93 -20.10
N GLN A 194 10.35 -20.55 -21.05
CA GLN A 194 9.47 -21.47 -21.77
C GLN A 194 8.72 -22.46 -20.86
N ASN A 195 8.38 -22.02 -19.64
CA ASN A 195 7.87 -22.88 -18.58
C ASN A 195 6.88 -22.11 -17.71
N GLY A 196 5.63 -22.56 -17.70
CA GLY A 196 4.52 -21.85 -17.07
C GLY A 196 4.67 -21.64 -15.56
N PHE A 197 5.39 -22.52 -14.85
CA PHE A 197 5.65 -22.36 -13.42
C PHE A 197 6.53 -21.12 -13.17
N TYR A 198 7.68 -21.03 -13.85
CA TYR A 198 8.61 -19.92 -13.66
C TYR A 198 8.06 -18.60 -14.19
N GLU A 199 7.33 -18.64 -15.31
CA GLU A 199 6.64 -17.46 -15.83
C GLU A 199 5.62 -16.93 -14.80
N ALA A 200 4.74 -17.79 -14.29
CA ALA A 200 3.77 -17.41 -13.27
C ALA A 200 4.43 -16.87 -11.99
N LEU A 201 5.51 -17.50 -11.52
CA LEU A 201 6.27 -17.05 -10.36
C LEU A 201 6.90 -15.67 -10.58
N THR A 202 7.52 -15.46 -11.75
CA THR A 202 8.13 -14.18 -12.13
C THR A 202 7.11 -13.05 -12.14
N TYR A 203 5.95 -13.27 -12.76
CA TYR A 203 4.87 -12.27 -12.74
C TYR A 203 4.33 -12.02 -11.33
N SER A 204 4.29 -13.05 -10.48
CA SER A 204 3.81 -12.92 -9.10
C SER A 204 4.72 -12.02 -8.26
N ILE A 205 6.03 -12.25 -8.34
CA ILE A 205 7.05 -11.39 -7.73
C ILE A 205 6.95 -9.96 -8.28
N MET A 206 6.84 -9.80 -9.61
CA MET A 206 6.73 -8.47 -10.24
C MET A 206 5.51 -7.67 -9.76
N ILE A 207 4.37 -8.35 -9.58
CA ILE A 207 3.13 -7.73 -9.10
C ILE A 207 3.25 -7.33 -7.63
N TYR A 208 3.87 -8.18 -6.81
CA TYR A 208 4.15 -7.87 -5.41
C TYR A 208 5.08 -6.65 -5.30
N GLU A 209 6.19 -6.65 -6.02
CA GLU A 209 7.18 -5.57 -5.98
C GLU A 209 6.60 -4.25 -6.47
N ASP A 210 5.87 -4.25 -7.59
CA ASP A 210 5.23 -3.03 -8.08
C ASP A 210 4.11 -2.52 -7.13
N PHE A 211 3.42 -3.42 -6.44
CA PHE A 211 2.44 -3.04 -5.43
C PHE A 211 3.11 -2.31 -4.28
N ASN A 212 4.20 -2.84 -3.73
CA ASN A 212 4.89 -2.29 -2.55
C ASN A 212 5.83 -1.12 -2.87
N ARG A 213 6.37 -1.07 -4.09
CA ARG A 213 7.27 -0.04 -4.63
C ARG A 213 6.70 0.53 -5.94
N PRO A 214 5.65 1.38 -5.86
CA PRO A 214 5.06 1.97 -7.05
C PRO A 214 6.05 2.86 -7.79
N LYS A 215 5.79 3.14 -9.07
CA LYS A 215 6.71 3.86 -9.97
C LYS A 215 7.33 5.14 -9.39
N ILE A 216 6.56 5.93 -8.63
CA ILE A 216 7.06 7.17 -8.01
C ILE A 216 8.16 6.85 -6.99
N VAL A 217 7.94 5.86 -6.13
CA VAL A 217 8.91 5.45 -5.11
C VAL A 217 10.18 4.95 -5.80
N ARG A 218 10.04 4.10 -6.82
CA ARG A 218 11.17 3.63 -7.64
C ARG A 218 11.92 4.77 -8.31
N TRP A 219 11.21 5.79 -8.81
CA TRP A 219 11.85 6.98 -9.40
C TRP A 219 12.68 7.77 -8.38
N ILE A 220 12.17 7.90 -7.14
CA ILE A 220 12.93 8.51 -6.03
C ILE A 220 14.16 7.65 -5.69
N GLU A 221 14.03 6.33 -5.66
CA GLU A 221 15.15 5.39 -5.45
C GLU A 221 16.21 5.52 -6.55
N TYR A 222 15.80 5.62 -7.82
CA TYR A 222 16.72 5.90 -8.94
C TYR A 222 17.46 7.22 -8.78
N PHE A 223 16.76 8.28 -8.36
CA PHE A 223 17.36 9.58 -8.10
C PHE A 223 18.35 9.51 -6.91
N HIS A 224 17.97 8.82 -5.84
CA HIS A 224 18.83 8.60 -4.69
C HIS A 224 20.08 7.78 -5.04
N PHE A 225 19.94 6.73 -5.84
CA PHE A 225 21.05 5.93 -6.34
C PHE A 225 22.00 6.76 -7.21
N TRP A 226 21.44 7.60 -8.10
CA TRP A 226 22.23 8.49 -8.95
C TRP A 226 23.13 9.43 -8.13
N ILE A 227 22.63 9.92 -6.99
CA ILE A 227 23.39 10.78 -6.06
C ILE A 227 24.40 9.97 -5.23
N THR A 228 23.97 8.87 -4.61
CA THR A 228 24.78 8.18 -3.59
C THR A 228 25.74 7.14 -4.14
N ARG A 229 25.43 6.55 -5.30
CA ARG A 229 26.18 5.45 -5.94
C ARG A 229 26.40 4.22 -5.05
N LYS A 230 25.60 4.06 -4.00
CA LYS A 230 25.63 2.88 -3.12
C LYS A 230 24.75 1.76 -3.69
N PRO A 231 25.08 0.49 -3.46
CA PRO A 231 24.22 -0.62 -3.88
C PRO A 231 22.78 -0.44 -3.39
N HIS A 232 21.83 -0.61 -4.31
CA HIS A 232 20.41 -0.41 -4.04
C HIS A 232 19.53 -1.35 -4.85
N SER A 233 18.33 -1.64 -4.35
CA SER A 233 17.33 -2.39 -5.10
C SER A 233 16.70 -1.49 -6.16
N LEU A 234 16.83 -1.89 -7.43
CA LEU A 234 16.36 -1.08 -8.57
C LEU A 234 15.49 -1.88 -9.53
N GLY A 235 14.76 -1.14 -10.36
CA GLY A 235 13.87 -1.68 -11.37
C GLY A 235 12.58 -2.28 -10.81
N ILE A 236 11.82 -2.95 -11.67
CA ILE A 236 10.48 -3.44 -11.33
C ILE A 236 10.50 -4.69 -10.46
N MET A 237 11.60 -5.45 -10.49
CA MET A 237 11.79 -6.64 -9.67
C MET A 237 12.61 -6.36 -8.41
N GLN A 238 12.98 -5.10 -8.16
CA GLN A 238 13.68 -4.63 -6.95
C GLN A 238 14.95 -5.43 -6.61
N VAL A 239 15.71 -5.82 -7.64
CA VAL A 239 16.96 -6.58 -7.48
C VAL A 239 18.07 -5.66 -6.96
N LEU A 240 18.78 -6.10 -5.92
CA LEU A 240 19.95 -5.41 -5.39
C LEU A 240 21.07 -5.39 -6.42
N THR A 241 21.54 -4.19 -6.75
CA THR A 241 22.61 -3.99 -7.74
C THR A 241 23.58 -2.89 -7.30
N PRO A 242 24.90 -3.04 -7.56
CA PRO A 242 25.87 -1.96 -7.40
C PRO A 242 25.86 -0.97 -8.59
N HIS A 243 25.17 -1.30 -9.68
CA HIS A 243 25.13 -0.52 -10.91
C HIS A 243 23.71 -0.04 -11.22
N TRP A 244 23.61 1.03 -12.00
CA TRP A 244 22.33 1.48 -12.52
C TRP A 244 21.78 0.41 -13.47
N ILE A 245 20.53 0.00 -13.27
CA ILE A 245 19.83 -0.95 -14.13
C ILE A 245 18.45 -0.43 -14.50
N ASP A 246 17.96 -0.73 -15.70
CA ASP A 246 16.58 -0.47 -16.08
C ASP A 246 15.62 -1.60 -15.63
N ASN A 247 14.36 -1.52 -16.05
CA ASN A 247 13.37 -2.54 -15.68
C ASN A 247 13.61 -3.89 -16.37
N GLU A 248 14.14 -3.93 -17.60
CA GLU A 248 14.36 -5.18 -18.33
C GLU A 248 15.59 -5.91 -17.78
N GLN A 249 16.65 -5.16 -17.49
CA GLN A 249 17.83 -5.67 -16.77
C GLN A 249 17.45 -6.19 -15.38
N SER A 250 16.61 -5.47 -14.64
CA SER A 250 16.05 -5.93 -13.36
C SER A 250 15.27 -7.24 -13.51
N ILE A 251 14.50 -7.41 -14.60
CA ILE A 251 13.81 -8.67 -14.91
C ILE A 251 14.80 -9.79 -15.19
N ASN A 252 15.80 -9.58 -16.06
CA ASN A 252 16.80 -10.59 -16.38
C ASN A 252 17.57 -11.08 -15.14
N LEU A 253 18.00 -10.16 -14.28
CA LEU A 253 18.66 -10.50 -13.02
C LEU A 253 17.73 -11.28 -12.08
N ALA A 254 16.45 -10.87 -12.00
CA ALA A 254 15.46 -11.57 -11.18
C ALA A 254 15.21 -13.00 -11.69
N MET A 255 15.10 -13.22 -13.00
CA MET A 255 14.90 -14.55 -13.58
C MET A 255 16.07 -15.48 -13.27
N ARG A 256 17.31 -15.01 -13.42
CA ARG A 256 18.51 -15.76 -13.03
C ARG A 256 18.52 -16.10 -11.54
N LYS A 257 18.12 -15.16 -10.69
CA LYS A 257 18.00 -15.38 -9.24
C LYS A 257 16.93 -16.43 -8.91
N ILE A 258 15.76 -16.37 -9.55
CA ILE A 258 14.70 -17.38 -9.39
C ILE A 258 15.20 -18.78 -9.76
N CYS A 259 15.96 -18.93 -10.85
CA CYS A 259 16.58 -20.21 -11.21
C CYS A 259 17.53 -20.72 -10.11
N LYS A 260 18.41 -19.84 -9.62
CA LYS A 260 19.37 -20.19 -8.56
C LYS A 260 18.66 -20.63 -7.29
N ASP A 261 17.66 -19.86 -6.85
CA ASP A 261 16.90 -20.15 -5.64
C ASP A 261 16.08 -21.45 -5.81
N THR A 262 15.61 -21.75 -7.02
CA THR A 262 14.92 -23.02 -7.33
C THR A 262 15.87 -24.21 -7.29
N ASN A 263 17.05 -24.10 -7.89
CA ASN A 263 18.05 -25.17 -7.83
C ASN A 263 18.46 -25.47 -6.38
N GLN A 264 18.62 -24.42 -5.56
CA GLN A 264 18.91 -24.57 -4.14
C GLN A 264 17.75 -25.26 -3.38
N TYR A 265 16.49 -24.90 -3.68
CA TYR A 265 15.32 -25.58 -3.12
C TYR A 265 15.34 -27.08 -3.43
N MET A 266 15.57 -27.43 -4.70
CA MET A 266 15.59 -28.82 -5.16
C MET A 266 16.72 -29.61 -4.51
N GLU A 267 17.90 -29.01 -4.34
CA GLU A 267 19.04 -29.61 -3.63
C GLU A 267 18.73 -29.87 -2.16
N ASN A 268 18.18 -28.89 -1.46
CA ASN A 268 17.81 -29.04 -0.05
C ASN A 268 16.75 -30.14 0.17
N CYS A 269 15.86 -30.34 -0.80
CA CYS A 269 14.88 -31.41 -0.77
C CYS A 269 15.40 -32.75 -1.30
N THR A 270 16.65 -32.84 -1.76
CA THR A 270 17.22 -34.00 -2.46
C THR A 270 16.33 -34.46 -3.64
N LYS A 271 15.80 -33.49 -4.41
CA LYS A 271 14.88 -33.72 -5.52
C LYS A 271 15.53 -33.36 -6.85
N GLU A 272 15.34 -34.22 -7.84
CA GLU A 272 15.67 -33.93 -9.24
C GLU A 272 14.50 -33.30 -9.99
N ILE A 273 13.29 -33.49 -9.47
CA ILE A 273 12.03 -33.13 -10.10
C ILE A 273 11.07 -32.56 -9.04
N MET A 274 10.32 -31.53 -9.42
CA MET A 274 9.21 -30.96 -8.65
C MET A 274 7.89 -31.22 -9.38
N LEU A 275 6.90 -31.76 -8.67
CA LEU A 275 5.60 -32.12 -9.22
C LEU A 275 4.53 -31.03 -8.99
N PRO A 276 3.40 -31.04 -9.72
CA PRO A 276 2.42 -29.96 -9.69
C PRO A 276 1.81 -29.68 -8.31
N GLN A 277 1.61 -30.73 -7.49
CA GLN A 277 1.12 -30.57 -6.12
C GLN A 277 2.07 -29.78 -5.21
N GLU A 278 3.32 -29.62 -5.61
CA GLU A 278 4.36 -28.93 -4.85
C GLU A 278 4.51 -27.46 -5.26
N TYR A 279 3.94 -27.04 -6.40
CA TYR A 279 4.18 -25.72 -6.97
C TYR A 279 3.80 -24.57 -6.04
N SER A 280 2.68 -24.70 -5.31
CA SER A 280 2.30 -23.67 -4.33
C SER A 280 3.36 -23.54 -3.22
N TYR A 281 3.78 -24.66 -2.61
CA TYR A 281 4.81 -24.64 -1.56
C TYR A 281 6.20 -24.22 -2.08
N ALA A 282 6.58 -24.66 -3.27
CA ALA A 282 7.81 -24.25 -3.92
C ALA A 282 7.82 -22.74 -4.21
N SER A 283 6.70 -22.19 -4.69
CA SER A 283 6.56 -20.75 -4.94
C SER A 283 6.79 -19.93 -3.67
N TYR A 284 6.26 -20.38 -2.53
CA TYR A 284 6.49 -19.78 -1.22
C TYR A 284 7.99 -19.78 -0.87
N TRP A 285 8.63 -20.95 -0.97
CA TRP A 285 10.02 -21.12 -0.53
C TRP A 285 10.99 -20.33 -1.41
N ILE A 286 10.85 -20.42 -2.74
CA ILE A 286 11.68 -19.69 -3.71
C ILE A 286 11.52 -18.19 -3.49
N SER A 287 10.29 -17.71 -3.32
CA SER A 287 10.03 -16.29 -3.05
C SER A 287 10.64 -15.82 -1.73
N ARG A 288 10.59 -16.64 -0.68
CA ARG A 288 11.21 -16.32 0.60
C ARG A 288 12.74 -16.17 0.50
N GLN A 289 13.40 -16.98 -0.32
CA GLN A 289 14.83 -16.80 -0.59
C GLN A 289 15.12 -15.59 -1.45
N TYR A 290 14.17 -15.21 -2.31
CA TYR A 290 14.29 -14.01 -3.10
C TYR A 290 14.43 -12.77 -2.20
N ASN A 291 13.69 -12.71 -1.09
CA ASN A 291 13.77 -11.64 -0.09
C ASN A 291 13.76 -12.20 1.36
N ILE A 292 14.96 -12.51 1.86
CA ILE A 292 15.16 -13.15 3.18
C ILE A 292 14.73 -12.24 4.36
N GLY A 293 14.61 -10.93 4.15
CA GLY A 293 14.36 -9.95 5.21
C GLY A 293 12.90 -9.82 5.65
N ASP A 294 11.95 -10.38 4.91
CA ASP A 294 10.52 -10.26 5.20
C ASP A 294 9.86 -11.65 5.27
N TYR A 295 9.49 -12.06 6.48
CA TYR A 295 8.87 -13.37 6.74
C TYR A 295 7.53 -13.56 6.03
N SER A 296 6.81 -12.47 5.74
CA SER A 296 5.50 -12.51 5.08
C SER A 296 5.58 -12.53 3.56
N TYR A 297 6.74 -12.20 3.00
CA TYR A 297 6.96 -12.05 1.55
C TYR A 297 6.59 -13.32 0.76
N GLY A 298 7.02 -14.49 1.25
CA GLY A 298 6.73 -15.77 0.63
C GLY A 298 5.23 -16.07 0.57
N ASP A 299 4.51 -15.83 1.67
CA ASP A 299 3.06 -16.08 1.76
C ASP A 299 2.27 -15.16 0.81
N GLU A 300 2.67 -13.88 0.72
CA GLU A 300 1.99 -12.91 -0.15
C GLU A 300 2.15 -13.28 -1.63
N ILE A 301 3.37 -13.69 -2.03
CA ILE A 301 3.63 -14.10 -3.42
C ILE A 301 2.98 -15.41 -3.76
N GLN A 302 3.00 -16.40 -2.86
CA GLN A 302 2.27 -17.66 -3.05
C GLN A 302 0.79 -17.39 -3.35
N SER A 303 0.15 -16.48 -2.60
CA SER A 303 -1.25 -16.11 -2.84
C SER A 303 -1.47 -15.45 -4.21
N ILE A 304 -0.53 -14.65 -4.70
CA ILE A 304 -0.60 -14.06 -6.04
C ILE A 304 -0.38 -15.13 -7.11
N PHE A 305 0.59 -16.02 -6.88
CA PHE A 305 0.95 -17.13 -7.75
C PHE A 305 -0.23 -18.05 -8.00
N GLU A 306 -0.94 -18.48 -6.97
CA GLU A 306 -2.12 -19.35 -7.11
C GLU A 306 -3.19 -18.74 -8.02
N ILE A 307 -3.43 -17.43 -7.91
CA ILE A 307 -4.40 -16.71 -8.73
C ILE A 307 -3.95 -16.65 -10.20
N ILE A 308 -2.66 -16.42 -10.45
CA ILE A 308 -2.10 -16.31 -11.80
C ILE A 308 -2.01 -17.70 -12.44
N ALA A 309 -1.54 -18.69 -11.69
CA ALA A 309 -1.45 -20.08 -12.08
C ALA A 309 -2.80 -20.61 -12.56
N ASP A 310 -3.84 -20.50 -11.72
CA ASP A 310 -5.18 -20.99 -12.05
C ASP A 310 -5.81 -20.25 -13.25
N LYS A 311 -5.63 -18.93 -13.35
CA LYS A 311 -6.29 -18.13 -14.40
C LYS A 311 -5.61 -18.13 -15.75
N PHE A 312 -4.28 -18.22 -15.79
CA PHE A 312 -3.50 -17.99 -17.01
C PHE A 312 -2.62 -19.17 -17.40
N TYR A 313 -2.23 -20.01 -16.46
CA TYR A 313 -1.28 -21.10 -16.69
C TYR A 313 -1.84 -22.49 -16.48
N LYS A 314 -3.11 -22.65 -16.09
CA LYS A 314 -3.73 -23.95 -15.80
C LYS A 314 -3.51 -25.02 -16.89
N ASN A 315 -3.50 -24.62 -18.16
CA ASN A 315 -3.29 -25.52 -19.30
C ASN A 315 -1.84 -25.56 -19.79
N ASN A 316 -0.97 -24.69 -19.27
CA ASN A 316 0.43 -24.53 -19.66
C ASN A 316 1.39 -24.78 -18.49
N MET A 317 0.88 -25.28 -17.36
CA MET A 317 1.71 -25.71 -16.25
C MET A 317 2.43 -26.99 -16.66
N PRO A 318 3.76 -27.08 -16.44
CA PRO A 318 4.49 -28.30 -16.76
C PRO A 318 4.03 -29.44 -15.85
N ASP A 319 4.07 -30.67 -16.36
CA ASP A 319 3.82 -31.87 -15.57
C ASP A 319 4.91 -32.09 -14.51
N GLN A 320 6.09 -31.53 -14.75
CA GLN A 320 7.22 -31.56 -13.84
C GLN A 320 8.21 -30.43 -14.10
N VAL A 321 8.87 -29.94 -13.04
CA VAL A 321 9.94 -28.95 -13.12
C VAL A 321 11.27 -29.59 -12.74
N THR A 322 12.28 -29.47 -13.60
CA THR A 322 13.66 -29.93 -13.37
C THR A 322 14.57 -28.75 -13.00
N LYS A 323 15.77 -29.04 -12.50
CA LYS A 323 16.80 -28.02 -12.31
C LYS A 323 17.06 -27.26 -13.62
N ILE A 324 17.26 -25.95 -13.52
CA ILE A 324 17.60 -25.12 -14.68
C ILE A 324 19.12 -24.95 -14.73
N GLU A 325 19.73 -25.29 -15.86
CA GLU A 325 21.09 -24.87 -16.17
C GLU A 325 21.09 -23.40 -16.58
N ILE A 326 21.62 -22.54 -15.73
CA ILE A 326 21.85 -21.14 -16.08
C ILE A 326 23.16 -21.10 -16.86
N LYS A 327 23.10 -20.72 -18.15
CA LYS A 327 24.32 -20.28 -18.84
C LYS A 327 24.72 -18.94 -18.23
N ASP A 328 25.80 -18.94 -17.47
CA ASP A 328 26.44 -17.70 -17.05
C ASP A 328 26.93 -17.00 -18.33
N GLU A 329 26.29 -15.88 -18.65
CA GLU A 329 26.87 -14.90 -19.57
C GLU A 329 27.56 -13.89 -18.66
N GLU A 330 28.88 -13.81 -18.79
CA GLU A 330 29.79 -12.91 -18.05
C GLU A 330 29.35 -11.44 -18.11
#